data_AF-A0A1X7TC79-F1
#
_entry.id   AF-A0A1X7TC79-F1
#
_cell.length_a   1.000
_cell.length_b   1.000
_cell.length_c   1.000
_cell.angle_alpha   90.00
_cell.angle_beta   90.00
_cell.angle_gamma   90.00
#
_symmetry.space_group_name_H-M   'P 1'
#
loop_
_entity.id
_entity.type
_entity.pdbx_description
1 polymer ?
#
loop_
_entity_poly.entity_id
_entity_poly.type
_entity_poly.pdbx_seq_one_letter_code
_entity_poly.pdbx_strand_id
1 'polypeptide(L)'
;MPPKKLPKKKGKQSYICPICDDQIDDSTQQSIWCDGECATWLHRGCAGLSKAAYSKLNCTDTPFYCPHCSLVKQEKEIELLKASLSDVAKKLDDLLNQGPKTSNPGATPVPSRSSRIVKNPISLT
;
A
#
# COMPACT_ATOMS: atom_id res chain seq x y z
N MET A 1 16.89 17.84 7.80
CA MET A 1 17.46 19.22 7.85
C MET A 1 18.35 19.48 6.63
N PRO A 2 18.12 20.53 5.81
CA PRO A 2 19.04 20.87 4.73
C PRO A 2 20.26 21.68 5.25
N PRO A 3 21.41 21.65 4.54
CA PRO A 3 22.69 22.12 5.09
C PRO A 3 22.88 23.64 5.00
N LYS A 4 23.57 24.19 6.01
CA LYS A 4 23.96 25.60 6.10
C LYS A 4 25.13 25.92 5.16
N LYS A 5 24.93 26.73 4.12
CA LYS A 5 25.97 27.57 3.48
C LYS A 5 25.38 28.88 2.92
N LEU A 6 25.91 30.01 3.39
CA LEU A 6 25.90 31.33 2.72
C LEU A 6 27.35 31.61 2.24
N PRO A 7 27.67 32.46 1.24
CA PRO A 7 26.90 33.59 0.68
C PRO A 7 26.98 33.81 -0.86
N LYS A 8 26.07 34.64 -1.44
CA LYS A 8 26.27 35.70 -2.48
C LYS A 8 24.93 36.10 -3.15
N LYS A 9 24.71 37.41 -3.33
CA LYS A 9 23.55 38.07 -4.02
C LYS A 9 23.01 37.26 -5.22
N LYS A 10 21.79 36.72 -5.15
CA LYS A 10 21.10 36.03 -6.26
C LYS A 10 19.58 36.16 -6.07
N GLY A 11 18.82 36.34 -7.15
CA GLY A 11 17.37 36.56 -7.13
C GLY A 11 16.64 35.59 -6.20
N LYS A 12 15.63 36.08 -5.47
CA LYS A 12 14.80 35.24 -4.59
C LYS A 12 14.31 34.05 -5.42
N GLN A 13 14.66 32.83 -5.03
CA GLN A 13 14.04 31.63 -5.59
C GLN A 13 12.55 31.71 -5.24
N SER A 14 11.72 31.97 -6.23
CA SER A 14 10.27 31.95 -6.12
C SER A 14 9.79 30.55 -6.50
N TYR A 15 9.05 29.90 -5.60
CA TYR A 15 8.37 28.64 -5.89
C TYR A 15 6.91 28.93 -6.26
N ILE A 16 6.37 28.19 -7.23
CA ILE A 16 4.96 28.27 -7.62
C ILE A 16 4.26 27.04 -7.09
N CYS A 17 3.12 27.21 -6.41
CA CYS A 17 2.35 26.09 -5.92
C CYS A 17 1.64 25.40 -7.10
N PRO A 18 1.83 24.10 -7.32
CA PRO A 18 1.25 23.38 -8.47
C PRO A 18 -0.26 23.10 -8.35
N ILE A 19 -0.92 23.63 -7.30
CA ILE A 19 -2.35 23.41 -7.04
C ILE A 19 -3.15 24.68 -7.36
N CYS A 20 -2.64 25.85 -7.02
CA CYS A 20 -3.32 27.12 -7.29
C CYS A 20 -2.58 28.02 -8.28
N ASP A 21 -1.41 27.58 -8.77
CA ASP A 21 -0.52 28.32 -9.67
C ASP A 21 -0.03 29.69 -9.14
N ASP A 22 -0.24 29.96 -7.85
CA ASP A 22 0.25 31.16 -7.19
C ASP A 22 1.67 30.99 -6.65
N GLN A 23 2.40 32.10 -6.59
CA GLN A 23 3.70 32.15 -5.93
C GLN A 23 3.59 31.88 -4.42
N ILE A 24 4.50 31.06 -3.91
CA ILE A 24 4.69 30.83 -2.49
C ILE A 24 5.57 31.95 -1.92
N ASP A 25 5.02 32.67 -0.95
CA ASP A 25 5.74 33.68 -0.17
C ASP A 25 5.97 33.18 1.26
N ASP A 26 7.18 32.68 1.53
CA ASP A 26 7.56 32.16 2.85
C ASP A 26 7.50 33.20 3.98
N SER A 27 7.41 34.51 3.66
CA SER A 27 7.28 35.56 4.67
C SER A 27 5.87 35.70 5.23
N THR A 28 4.85 35.32 4.46
CA THR A 28 3.43 35.48 4.81
C THR A 28 2.65 34.17 4.83
N GLN A 29 3.16 33.13 4.19
CA GLN A 29 2.49 31.86 3.98
C GLN A 29 3.26 30.71 4.59
N GLN A 30 2.53 29.65 4.96
CA GLN A 30 3.12 28.38 5.37
C GLN A 30 3.19 27.46 4.15
N SER A 31 4.36 26.88 3.90
CA SER A 31 4.63 25.97 2.78
C SER A 31 5.22 24.66 3.28
N ILE A 32 5.01 23.57 2.54
CA ILE A 32 5.57 22.25 2.83
C ILE A 32 6.15 21.63 1.56
N TRP A 33 7.26 20.90 1.73
CA TRP A 33 7.92 20.17 0.65
C TRP A 33 7.31 18.77 0.49
N CYS A 34 7.00 18.38 -0.74
CA CYS A 34 6.60 17.00 -1.05
C CYS A 34 7.82 16.12 -1.31
N ASP A 35 7.98 15.06 -0.52
CA ASP A 35 9.01 14.02 -0.65
C ASP A 35 8.68 12.96 -1.71
N GLY A 36 7.58 13.15 -2.46
CA GLY A 36 7.22 12.32 -3.59
C GLY A 36 7.99 12.66 -4.87
N GLU A 37 7.67 11.94 -5.95
CA GLU A 37 8.31 12.12 -7.27
C GLU A 37 8.19 13.55 -7.81
N CYS A 38 7.17 14.32 -7.40
CA CYS A 38 6.99 15.70 -7.85
C CYS A 38 7.98 16.70 -7.23
N ALA A 39 8.63 16.36 -6.10
CA ALA A 39 9.70 17.14 -5.47
C ALA A 39 9.48 18.68 -5.52
N THR A 40 8.37 19.14 -4.96
CA THR A 40 7.91 20.54 -5.08
C THR A 40 7.34 21.10 -3.78
N TRP A 41 7.33 22.42 -3.67
CA TRP A 41 6.71 23.16 -2.56
C TRP A 41 5.22 23.38 -2.82
N LEU A 42 4.43 23.28 -1.76
CA LEU A 42 3.00 23.57 -1.79
C LEU A 42 2.63 24.48 -0.63
N HIS A 43 1.65 25.37 -0.82
CA HIS A 43 1.03 26.03 0.33
C HIS A 43 0.41 24.99 1.26
N ARG A 44 0.52 25.18 2.57
CA ARG A 44 -0.10 24.31 3.59
C ARG A 44 -1.57 24.03 3.29
N GLY A 45 -2.31 25.08 2.91
CA GLY A 45 -3.73 24.99 2.58
C GLY A 45 -4.00 24.12 1.36
N CYS A 46 -3.26 24.36 0.27
CA CYS A 46 -3.34 23.57 -0.95
C CYS A 46 -2.92 22.11 -0.73
N ALA A 47 -1.95 21.86 0.15
CA ALA A 47 -1.56 20.54 0.61
C ALA A 47 -2.62 19.82 1.46
N GLY A 48 -3.75 20.47 1.79
CA GLY A 48 -4.83 19.89 2.58
C GLY A 48 -4.51 19.74 4.08
N LEU A 49 -3.42 20.35 4.56
CA LEU A 49 -2.97 20.18 5.94
C LEU A 49 -3.68 21.17 6.86
N SER A 50 -4.19 20.71 8.00
CA SER A 50 -4.58 21.63 9.09
C SER A 50 -3.32 22.27 9.72
N LYS A 51 -3.49 23.39 10.46
CA LYS A 51 -2.36 24.00 11.19
C LYS A 51 -1.70 23.01 12.15
N ALA A 52 -2.50 22.23 12.88
CA ALA A 52 -1.99 21.22 13.81
C ALA A 52 -1.24 20.09 13.10
N ALA A 53 -1.73 19.62 11.95
CA ALA A 53 -1.05 18.60 11.16
C ALA A 53 0.29 19.10 10.62
N TYR A 54 0.32 20.33 10.10
CA TYR A 54 1.55 20.97 9.63
C TYR A 54 2.58 21.13 10.75
N SER A 55 2.16 21.61 11.93
CA SER A 55 3.07 21.72 13.08
C SER A 55 3.64 20.37 13.51
N LYS A 56 2.84 19.29 13.46
CA LYS A 56 3.32 17.94 13.78
C LYS A 56 4.38 17.48 12.78
N LEU A 57 4.12 17.64 11.47
CA LEU A 57 5.06 17.26 10.41
C LEU A 57 6.38 18.03 10.51
N ASN A 58 6.34 19.32 10.87
CA ASN A 58 7.56 20.11 11.05
C ASN A 58 8.40 19.72 12.28
N CYS A 59 7.82 18.97 13.22
CA CYS A 59 8.49 18.50 14.41
C CYS A 59 8.97 17.05 14.29
N THR A 60 8.71 16.38 13.16
CA THR A 60 9.12 15.00 12.92
C THR A 60 9.91 14.89 11.61
N ASP A 61 10.71 13.83 11.47
CA ASP A 61 11.35 13.49 10.19
C ASP A 61 10.41 12.65 9.29
N THR A 62 9.09 12.78 9.50
CA THR A 62 8.10 12.03 8.73
C THR A 62 7.97 12.65 7.34
N PRO A 63 8.15 11.88 6.26
CA PRO A 63 8.01 12.41 4.91
C PRO A 63 6.57 12.85 4.64
N PHE A 64 6.42 13.96 3.92
CA PHE A 64 5.13 14.44 3.45
C PHE A 64 4.95 14.12 1.97
N TYR A 65 3.78 13.61 1.61
CA TYR A 65 3.39 13.38 0.22
C TYR A 65 2.16 14.21 -0.10
N CYS A 66 2.23 15.01 -1.16
CA CYS A 66 1.12 15.83 -1.62
C CYS A 66 -0.05 14.95 -2.11
N PRO A 67 -1.27 15.52 -2.26
CA PRO A 67 -2.42 14.78 -2.76
C PRO A 67 -2.16 14.07 -4.09
N HIS A 68 -1.47 14.72 -5.03
CA HIS A 68 -1.15 14.12 -6.32
C HIS A 68 -0.24 12.88 -6.20
N CYS A 69 0.90 12.99 -5.50
CA CYS A 69 1.79 11.84 -5.30
C CYS A 69 1.12 10.71 -4.50
N SER A 70 0.26 11.05 -3.55
CA SER A 70 -0.52 10.06 -2.80
C SER A 70 -1.47 9.28 -3.72
N LEU A 71 -2.17 9.97 -4.62
CA LEU A 71 -3.06 9.34 -5.61
C LEU A 71 -2.29 8.45 -6.59
N VAL A 72 -1.17 8.92 -7.14
CA VAL A 72 -0.33 8.13 -8.05
C VAL A 72 0.18 6.85 -7.37
N LYS A 73 0.58 6.93 -6.10
CA LYS A 73 0.99 5.75 -5.34
C LYS A 73 -0.16 4.76 -5.15
N GLN A 74 -1.34 5.26 -4.80
CA GLN A 74 -2.54 4.44 -4.61
C GLN A 74 -2.99 3.76 -5.92
N GLU A 75 -2.91 4.46 -7.05
CA GLU A 75 -3.24 3.92 -8.37
C GLU A 75 -2.33 2.73 -8.71
N LYS A 76 -1.01 2.89 -8.57
CA LYS A 76 -0.04 1.80 -8.76
C LYS A 76 -0.34 0.60 -7.84
N GLU A 77 -0.67 0.84 -6.58
CA GLU A 77 -1.00 -0.22 -5.62
C GLU A 77 -2.29 -0.96 -6.03
N ILE A 78 -3.32 -0.24 -6.48
CA ILE A 78 -4.56 -0.82 -6.97
C ILE A 78 -4.32 -1.72 -8.19
N GLU A 79 -3.49 -1.30 -9.13
CA GLU A 79 -3.13 -2.12 -10.31
C GLU A 79 -2.42 -3.42 -9.91
N LEU A 80 -1.44 -3.34 -9.01
CA LEU A 80 -0.71 -4.51 -8.51
C LEU A 80 -1.62 -5.48 -7.76
N LEU A 81 -2.54 -4.97 -6.94
CA LEU A 81 -3.52 -5.78 -6.23
C LEU A 81 -4.49 -6.46 -7.19
N LYS A 82 -4.98 -5.75 -8.22
CA LYS A 82 -5.83 -6.33 -9.26
C LYS A 82 -5.13 -7.47 -10.01
N ALA A 83 -3.86 -7.28 -10.37
CA ALA A 83 -3.07 -8.31 -11.01
C ALA A 83 -2.92 -9.54 -10.11
N SER A 84 -2.58 -9.32 -8.83
CA SER A 84 -2.44 -10.40 -7.84
C SER A 84 -3.75 -11.17 -7.63
N LEU A 85 -4.89 -10.47 -7.56
CA LEU A 85 -6.20 -11.09 -7.47
C LEU A 85 -6.53 -11.92 -8.72
N SER A 86 -6.20 -11.44 -9.91
CA SER A 86 -6.38 -12.20 -11.15
C SER A 86 -5.56 -13.50 -11.13
N ASP A 87 -4.31 -13.44 -10.66
CA ASP A 87 -3.44 -14.61 -10.59
C ASP A 87 -3.91 -15.63 -9.55
N VAL A 88 -4.37 -15.16 -8.38
CA VAL A 88 -4.97 -16.02 -7.36
C VAL A 88 -6.24 -16.67 -7.88
N ALA A 89 -7.09 -15.91 -8.59
CA ALA A 89 -8.31 -16.45 -9.18
C ALA A 89 -8.01 -17.56 -10.21
N LYS A 90 -7.00 -17.37 -11.08
CA LYS A 90 -6.56 -18.40 -12.03
C LYS A 90 -6.05 -19.66 -11.32
N LYS A 91 -5.21 -19.50 -10.29
CA LYS A 91 -4.69 -20.65 -9.51
C LYS A 91 -5.82 -21.43 -8.84
N LEU A 92 -6.84 -20.73 -8.33
CA LEU A 92 -8.00 -21.38 -7.74
C LEU A 92 -8.78 -22.18 -8.78
N ASP A 93 -9.01 -21.60 -9.96
CA ASP A 93 -9.66 -22.28 -11.08
C ASP A 93 -8.87 -23.51 -11.54
N ASP A 94 -7.56 -23.39 -11.69
CA ASP A 94 -6.66 -24.51 -12.04
C ASP A 94 -6.76 -25.66 -11.04
N LEU A 95 -6.80 -25.37 -9.74
CA LEU A 95 -6.91 -26.39 -8.69
C LEU A 95 -8.29 -27.06 -8.66
N LEU A 96 -9.36 -26.29 -8.88
CA LEU A 96 -10.72 -26.83 -8.96
C LEU A 96 -10.92 -27.70 -10.20
N ASN A 97 -10.32 -27.30 -11.32
CA ASN A 97 -10.38 -28.03 -12.59
C ASN A 97 -9.39 -29.22 -12.65
N GLN A 98 -8.39 -29.26 -11.78
CA GLN A 98 -7.49 -30.41 -11.57
C GLN A 98 -7.97 -31.35 -10.45
N GLY A 99 -9.29 -31.60 -10.35
CA GLY A 99 -9.86 -32.60 -9.44
C GLY A 99 -9.07 -33.93 -9.42
N PRO A 100 -9.10 -34.68 -8.31
CA PRO A 100 -8.15 -35.76 -8.02
C PRO A 100 -8.10 -36.74 -9.18
N LYS A 101 -6.97 -36.76 -9.91
CA LYS A 101 -6.62 -37.86 -10.80
C LYS A 101 -6.40 -39.09 -9.93
N THR A 102 -7.46 -39.82 -9.65
CA THR A 102 -7.40 -41.21 -9.20
C THR A 102 -6.89 -42.07 -10.35
N SER A 103 -5.62 -41.91 -10.75
CA SER A 103 -4.92 -42.98 -11.43
C SER A 103 -4.64 -44.04 -10.37
N ASN A 104 -5.57 -44.97 -10.23
CA ASN A 104 -5.42 -46.18 -9.43
C ASN A 104 -4.88 -47.27 -10.37
N PRO A 105 -3.59 -47.65 -10.35
CA PRO A 105 -3.14 -48.85 -11.03
C PRO A 105 -3.26 -50.01 -10.05
N GLY A 106 -4.32 -50.82 -10.20
CA GLY A 106 -4.39 -52.14 -9.58
C GLY A 106 -5.34 -52.25 -8.39
N ALA A 107 -6.64 -52.31 -8.67
CA ALA A 107 -7.56 -53.01 -7.79
C ALA A 107 -7.41 -54.52 -8.04
N THR A 108 -6.71 -55.23 -7.15
CA THR A 108 -6.91 -56.67 -6.98
C THR A 108 -8.08 -56.89 -6.00
N PRO A 109 -8.96 -57.88 -6.25
CA PRO A 109 -10.09 -58.13 -5.35
C PRO A 109 -9.59 -58.88 -4.11
N VAL A 110 -9.63 -58.22 -2.96
CA VAL A 110 -9.41 -58.86 -1.65
C VAL A 110 -10.71 -59.47 -1.14
N PRO A 111 -10.71 -60.72 -0.65
CA PRO A 111 -11.91 -61.38 -0.20
C PRO A 111 -12.36 -60.85 1.18
N SER A 112 -13.68 -60.75 1.28
CA SER A 112 -14.45 -60.37 2.45
C SER A 112 -14.03 -61.17 3.70
N ARG A 113 -13.76 -60.48 4.81
CA ARG A 113 -13.59 -61.13 6.11
C ARG A 113 -14.41 -60.44 7.19
N SER A 114 -15.20 -61.26 7.86
CA SER A 114 -16.28 -60.95 8.79
C SER A 114 -15.92 -60.03 9.96
N SER A 115 -16.98 -59.31 10.36
CA SER A 115 -17.19 -58.43 11.51
C SER A 115 -16.50 -58.81 12.82
N ARG A 116 -15.98 -57.79 13.53
CA ARG A 116 -16.09 -57.71 14.99
C ARG A 116 -16.52 -56.30 15.42
N ILE A 117 -17.66 -56.28 16.08
CA ILE A 117 -18.21 -55.15 16.83
C ILE A 117 -17.30 -54.94 18.06
N VAL A 118 -16.73 -53.73 18.20
CA VAL A 118 -16.18 -53.28 19.48
C VAL A 118 -17.14 -52.23 20.02
N LYS A 119 -17.85 -52.59 21.09
CA LYS A 119 -18.66 -51.65 21.89
C LYS A 119 -17.69 -50.77 22.67
N ASN A 120 -17.75 -49.45 22.48
CA ASN A 120 -17.04 -48.50 23.33
C ASN A 120 -18.05 -47.86 24.30
N PRO A 121 -17.87 -47.98 25.63
CA PRO A 121 -18.75 -47.32 26.59
C PRO A 121 -18.39 -45.84 26.75
N ILE A 122 -19.44 -45.06 26.88
CA ILE A 122 -19.47 -43.63 27.22
C ILE A 122 -18.95 -43.45 28.65
N SER A 123 -18.09 -42.46 28.88
CA SER A 123 -17.92 -41.83 30.20
C SER A 123 -17.99 -40.31 30.05
N LEU A 124 -19.12 -39.77 30.52
CA LEU A 124 -19.30 -38.38 30.91
C LEU A 124 -18.74 -38.20 32.32
N THR A 125 -17.84 -37.24 32.48
CA THR A 125 -17.63 -36.47 33.71
C THR A 125 -17.15 -35.09 33.30
#